data_AF-A0AAU8JWS8-F1
#
_entry.id   AF-A0AAU8JWS8-F1
#
_cell.length_a   1.000
_cell.length_b   1.000
_cell.length_c   1.000
_cell.angle_alpha   90.00
_cell.angle_beta   90.00
_cell.angle_gamma   90.00
#
_symmetry.space_group_name_H-M   'P 1'
#
loop_
_entity.id
_entity.type
_entity.pdbx_description
1 polymer ?
#
loop_
_entity_poly.entity_id
_entity_poly.type
_entity_poly.pdbx_seq_one_letter_code
_entity_poly.pdbx_strand_id
1 'polypeptide(L)'
;MAGEQRAARRAFRDALLAVGDRPGGEPRWLTARLVEALPAFAGRTPDVLAAAEHLLVAAEREQGGTRLVLGLRDYQAGLATVLWLAGGCELPPAVRARWAGLGQEEWESGLLVAKLVLSALESRLLRDGEPVPDPGRDQLRSALAAFGEHPERGADALAAEVVAGLLAFGSETPDNLAATAHLTAARDGRGGLRLTLHPSGVHLGDLLAAAVGTPLPDEVLDDLPDLGQEEWDAVLHLTALILTALESEPS
;
A
#
# COMPACT_ATOMS: atom_id res chain seq x y z
N MET A 1 25.97 -4.31 4.09
CA MET A 1 24.79 -5.15 4.36
C MET A 1 23.66 -4.36 5.03
N ALA A 2 23.66 -4.05 6.33
CA ALA A 2 22.55 -3.32 6.97
C ALA A 2 22.32 -1.90 6.41
N GLY A 3 23.39 -1.15 6.13
CA GLY A 3 23.30 0.20 5.55
C GLY A 3 22.81 0.25 4.09
N GLU A 4 23.13 -0.77 3.28
CA GLU A 4 22.69 -0.85 1.88
C GLU A 4 21.20 -1.16 1.79
N GLN A 5 20.73 -2.10 2.62
CA GLN A 5 19.31 -2.44 2.72
C GLN A 5 18.45 -1.24 3.15
N ARG A 6 18.94 -0.46 4.12
CA ARG A 6 18.36 0.81 4.58
C ARG A 6 18.29 1.84 3.45
N ALA A 7 19.40 2.04 2.74
CA ALA A 7 19.41 2.95 1.59
C ALA A 7 18.43 2.52 0.48
N ALA A 8 18.34 1.21 0.21
CA ALA A 8 17.42 0.68 -0.79
C ALA A 8 15.94 0.86 -0.40
N ARG A 9 15.59 0.59 0.87
CA ARG A 9 14.23 0.84 1.37
C ARG A 9 13.84 2.30 1.26
N ARG A 10 14.72 3.21 1.71
CA ARG A 10 14.51 4.65 1.57
C ARG A 10 14.31 5.04 0.10
N ALA A 11 15.17 4.56 -0.80
CA ALA A 11 15.06 4.87 -2.22
C ALA A 11 13.73 4.41 -2.84
N PHE A 12 13.24 3.22 -2.45
CA PHE A 12 11.94 2.72 -2.90
C PHE A 12 10.78 3.53 -2.32
N ARG A 13 10.81 3.86 -1.02
CA ARG A 13 9.81 4.74 -0.38
C ARG A 13 9.77 6.13 -1.05
N ASP A 14 10.93 6.73 -1.30
CA ASP A 14 11.03 8.05 -1.95
C ASP A 14 10.46 7.99 -3.39
N ALA A 15 10.67 6.86 -4.10
CA ALA A 15 10.08 6.65 -5.41
C ALA A 15 8.55 6.51 -5.36
N LEU A 16 8.00 5.83 -4.35
CA LEU A 16 6.55 5.73 -4.11
C LEU A 16 5.95 7.10 -3.82
N LEU A 17 6.52 7.85 -2.87
CA LEU A 17 6.05 9.19 -2.53
C LEU A 17 6.14 10.15 -3.73
N ALA A 18 7.17 10.02 -4.57
CA ALA A 18 7.33 10.86 -5.75
C ALA A 18 6.20 10.72 -6.79
N VAL A 19 5.45 9.61 -6.80
CA VAL A 19 4.25 9.47 -7.65
C VAL A 19 3.19 10.48 -7.22
N GLY A 20 2.92 10.54 -5.92
CA GLY A 20 1.98 11.48 -5.31
C GLY A 20 2.38 12.95 -5.47
N ASP A 21 3.67 13.26 -5.32
CA ASP A 21 4.19 14.65 -5.36
C ASP A 21 4.30 15.24 -6.76
N ARG A 22 4.22 14.40 -7.80
CA ARG A 22 4.48 14.81 -9.18
C ARG A 22 3.28 14.47 -10.06
N PRO A 23 2.13 15.13 -9.88
CA PRO A 23 0.94 14.84 -10.67
C PRO A 23 1.14 15.08 -12.18
N GLY A 24 2.08 15.95 -12.57
CA GLY A 24 2.54 16.14 -13.96
C GLY A 24 3.84 15.42 -14.32
N GLY A 25 4.29 14.47 -13.50
CA GLY A 25 5.52 13.71 -13.72
C GLY A 25 5.40 12.75 -14.90
N GLU A 26 6.54 12.40 -15.50
CA GLU A 26 6.57 11.43 -16.60
C GLU A 26 6.35 9.99 -16.06
N PRO A 27 5.24 9.30 -16.44
CA PRO A 27 4.91 7.99 -15.87
C PRO A 27 5.99 6.93 -16.12
N ARG A 28 6.63 6.96 -17.29
CA ARG A 28 7.72 6.04 -17.65
C ARG A 28 8.94 6.19 -16.74
N TRP A 29 9.31 7.42 -16.40
CA TRP A 29 10.42 7.68 -15.50
C TRP A 29 10.12 7.24 -14.07
N LEU A 30 8.91 7.52 -13.57
CA LEU A 30 8.47 7.07 -12.25
C LEU A 30 8.41 5.54 -12.18
N THR A 31 7.89 4.89 -13.22
CA THR A 31 7.88 3.42 -13.35
C THR A 31 9.29 2.86 -13.26
N ALA A 32 10.24 3.39 -14.05
CA ALA A 32 11.62 2.91 -14.05
C ALA A 32 12.26 2.99 -12.65
N ARG A 33 12.02 4.08 -11.92
CA ARG A 33 12.53 4.24 -10.55
C ARG A 33 11.95 3.22 -9.57
N LEU A 34 10.64 2.95 -9.65
CA LEU A 34 10.01 1.95 -8.80
C LEU A 34 10.53 0.54 -9.10
N VAL A 35 10.58 0.17 -10.38
CA VAL A 35 11.06 -1.15 -10.84
C VAL A 35 12.53 -1.37 -10.52
N GLU A 36 13.36 -0.32 -10.57
CA GLU A 36 14.77 -0.40 -10.17
C GLU A 36 14.94 -0.54 -8.64
N ALA A 37 14.20 0.26 -7.87
CA ALA A 37 14.34 0.30 -6.42
C ALA A 37 13.71 -0.90 -5.71
N LEU A 38 12.65 -1.49 -6.27
CA LEU A 38 11.91 -2.59 -5.64
C LEU A 38 12.77 -3.84 -5.39
N PRO A 39 13.50 -4.42 -6.38
CA PRO A 39 14.38 -5.56 -6.12
C PRO A 39 15.61 -5.22 -5.27
N ALA A 40 16.06 -3.96 -5.29
CA ALA A 40 17.12 -3.51 -4.41
C ALA A 40 16.67 -3.53 -2.94
N PHE A 41 15.40 -3.18 -2.70
CA PHE A 41 14.76 -3.21 -1.39
C PHE A 41 14.32 -4.62 -0.98
N ALA A 42 13.49 -5.30 -1.76
CA ALA A 42 12.86 -6.56 -1.37
C ALA A 42 13.76 -7.79 -1.61
N GLY A 43 14.91 -7.59 -2.26
CA GLY A 43 15.80 -8.66 -2.70
C GLY A 43 15.44 -9.15 -4.10
N ARG A 44 16.43 -9.72 -4.80
CA ARG A 44 16.28 -10.24 -6.17
C ARG A 44 15.81 -11.69 -6.19
N THR A 45 14.62 -11.95 -5.64
CA THR A 45 13.97 -13.27 -5.75
C THR A 45 13.12 -13.33 -7.02
N PRO A 46 12.82 -14.54 -7.56
CA PRO A 46 11.93 -14.67 -8.71
C PRO A 46 10.59 -13.97 -8.51
N ASP A 47 9.97 -14.12 -7.33
CA ASP A 47 8.66 -13.54 -7.02
C ASP A 47 8.70 -12.01 -6.99
N VAL A 48 9.78 -11.40 -6.47
CA VAL A 48 9.94 -9.93 -6.47
C VAL A 48 10.18 -9.41 -7.89
N LEU A 49 10.97 -10.13 -8.70
CA LEU A 49 11.22 -9.74 -10.08
C LEU A 49 9.94 -9.84 -10.92
N ALA A 50 9.16 -10.91 -10.77
CA ALA A 50 7.86 -11.06 -11.43
C ALA A 50 6.88 -9.95 -11.00
N ALA A 51 6.77 -9.67 -9.70
CA ALA A 51 5.94 -8.56 -9.20
C ALA A 51 6.40 -7.20 -9.77
N ALA A 52 7.72 -6.97 -9.88
CA ALA A 52 8.26 -5.75 -10.47
C ALA A 52 7.97 -5.62 -11.98
N GLU A 53 7.90 -6.73 -12.71
CA GLU A 53 7.52 -6.74 -14.12
C GLU A 53 6.07 -6.27 -14.32
N HIS A 54 5.18 -6.63 -13.40
CA HIS A 54 3.77 -6.19 -13.39
C HIS A 54 3.58 -4.73 -12.96
N LEU A 55 4.51 -4.13 -12.23
CA LEU A 55 4.35 -2.76 -11.73
C LEU A 55 4.56 -1.70 -12.83
N LEU A 56 3.61 -0.76 -12.93
CA LEU A 56 3.81 0.52 -13.61
C LEU A 56 3.25 1.72 -12.85
N VAL A 57 3.64 2.91 -13.29
CA VAL A 57 2.90 4.16 -13.07
C VAL A 57 2.16 4.50 -14.35
N ALA A 58 0.85 4.63 -14.26
CA ALA A 58 -0.03 4.94 -15.39
C ALA A 58 -0.69 6.31 -15.19
N ALA A 59 -1.02 6.98 -16.30
CA ALA A 59 -1.89 8.14 -16.26
C ALA A 59 -3.34 7.67 -16.45
N GLU A 60 -4.15 7.79 -15.40
CA GLU A 60 -5.56 7.45 -15.42
C GLU A 60 -6.39 8.72 -15.67
N ARG A 61 -7.34 8.64 -16.61
CA ARG A 61 -8.27 9.73 -16.90
C ARG A 61 -9.55 9.51 -16.12
N GLU A 62 -9.89 10.48 -15.29
CA GLU A 62 -11.15 10.53 -14.56
C GLU A 62 -11.98 11.72 -15.04
N GLN A 63 -13.26 11.77 -14.66
CA GLN A 63 -14.13 12.89 -15.01
C GLN A 63 -13.53 14.22 -14.51
N GLY A 64 -13.05 15.03 -15.46
CA GLY A 64 -12.49 16.35 -15.17
C GLY A 64 -11.01 16.37 -14.84
N GLY A 65 -10.23 15.33 -15.17
CA GLY A 65 -8.78 15.43 -15.05
C GLY A 65 -7.98 14.15 -15.36
N THR A 66 -6.71 14.18 -15.00
CA THR A 66 -5.81 13.01 -15.08
C THR A 66 -5.02 12.90 -13.79
N ARG A 67 -4.80 11.69 -13.30
CA ARG A 67 -3.92 11.42 -12.16
C ARG A 67 -2.94 10.31 -12.50
N LEU A 68 -1.84 10.24 -11.77
CA LEU A 68 -0.90 9.13 -11.85
C LEU A 68 -1.26 8.09 -10.80
N VAL A 69 -1.42 6.85 -11.25
CA VAL A 69 -1.74 5.71 -10.39
C VAL A 69 -0.64 4.66 -10.40
N LEU A 70 -0.51 3.93 -9.30
CA LEU A 70 0.27 2.69 -9.26
C LEU A 70 -0.61 1.60 -9.88
N GLY A 71 -0.19 0.97 -10.97
CA GLY A 71 -1.02 0.03 -11.71
C GLY A 71 -0.29 -1.22 -12.18
N LEU A 72 -1.06 -2.08 -12.87
CA LEU A 72 -0.58 -3.31 -13.50
C LEU A 72 -0.28 -3.10 -14.99
N ARG A 73 0.91 -3.50 -15.45
CA ARG A 73 1.49 -3.15 -16.77
C ARG A 73 0.54 -3.35 -17.94
N ASP A 74 -0.18 -4.45 -17.92
CA ASP A 74 -1.01 -4.91 -19.04
C ASP A 74 -2.51 -4.64 -18.82
N TYR A 75 -2.87 -3.97 -17.71
CA TYR A 75 -4.25 -3.69 -17.34
C TYR A 75 -4.47 -2.20 -17.12
N GLN A 76 -5.66 -1.71 -17.48
CA GLN A 76 -6.07 -0.33 -17.20
C GLN A 76 -6.56 -0.15 -15.76
N ALA A 77 -5.95 -0.86 -14.81
CA ALA A 77 -6.37 -0.88 -13.41
C ALA A 77 -5.22 -0.49 -12.49
N GLY A 78 -5.51 0.45 -11.59
CA GLY A 78 -4.64 0.76 -10.45
C GLY A 78 -4.66 -0.37 -9.42
N LEU A 79 -3.55 -0.57 -8.69
CA LEU A 79 -3.46 -1.53 -7.59
C LEU A 79 -4.54 -1.26 -6.54
N ALA A 80 -4.77 0.02 -6.22
CA ALA A 80 -5.83 0.43 -5.31
C ALA A 80 -7.22 0.00 -5.85
N THR A 81 -7.49 0.26 -7.13
CA THR A 81 -8.75 -0.12 -7.79
C THR A 81 -9.01 -1.62 -7.69
N VAL A 82 -8.02 -2.46 -8.01
CA VAL A 82 -8.17 -3.93 -7.92
C VAL A 82 -8.50 -4.35 -6.47
N LEU A 83 -7.83 -3.76 -5.47
CA LEU A 83 -8.15 -4.05 -4.08
C LEU A 83 -9.51 -3.52 -3.63
N TRP A 84 -9.97 -2.38 -4.17
CA TRP A 84 -11.33 -1.89 -3.93
C TRP A 84 -12.38 -2.88 -4.42
N LEU A 85 -12.18 -3.48 -5.60
CA LEU A 85 -13.05 -4.53 -6.15
C LEU A 85 -13.08 -5.79 -5.28
N ALA A 86 -11.95 -6.15 -4.66
CA ALA A 86 -11.88 -7.24 -3.68
C ALA A 86 -12.53 -6.86 -2.31
N GLY A 87 -13.50 -5.95 -2.29
CA GLY A 87 -14.24 -5.56 -1.09
C GLY A 87 -15.12 -6.69 -0.56
N GLY A 88 -15.11 -6.90 0.76
CA GLY A 88 -15.94 -7.93 1.40
C GLY A 88 -15.45 -9.37 1.20
N CYS A 89 -14.24 -9.57 0.67
CA CYS A 89 -13.71 -10.92 0.50
C CYS A 89 -13.49 -11.62 1.86
N GLU A 90 -13.78 -12.91 1.90
CA GLU A 90 -13.62 -13.71 3.11
C GLU A 90 -12.15 -13.84 3.51
N LEU A 91 -11.88 -13.85 4.82
CA LEU A 91 -10.57 -14.14 5.38
C LEU A 91 -10.04 -15.48 4.84
N PRO A 92 -8.95 -15.49 4.05
CA PRO A 92 -8.51 -16.70 3.38
C PRO A 92 -8.08 -17.80 4.37
N PRO A 93 -8.36 -19.09 4.10
CA PRO A 93 -7.99 -20.18 4.99
C PRO A 93 -6.49 -20.25 5.30
N ALA A 94 -5.62 -19.91 4.33
CA ALA A 94 -4.17 -19.87 4.53
C ALA A 94 -3.74 -18.79 5.53
N VAL A 95 -4.36 -17.60 5.47
CA VAL A 95 -4.13 -16.50 6.42
C VAL A 95 -4.61 -16.90 7.83
N ARG A 96 -5.80 -17.50 7.92
CA ARG A 96 -6.36 -18.00 9.18
C ARG A 96 -5.51 -19.11 9.80
N ALA A 97 -4.99 -20.02 8.98
CA ALA A 97 -4.10 -21.09 9.44
C ALA A 97 -2.79 -20.54 10.01
N ARG A 98 -2.31 -19.42 9.46
CA ARG A 98 -1.11 -18.72 9.95
C ARG A 98 -1.36 -17.96 11.25
N TRP A 99 -2.52 -17.31 11.38
CA TRP A 99 -2.91 -16.53 12.56
C TRP A 99 -4.31 -16.91 13.04
N ALA A 100 -4.39 -17.92 13.91
CA ALA A 100 -5.66 -18.44 14.41
C ALA A 100 -6.51 -17.41 15.19
N GLY A 101 -5.89 -16.33 15.69
CA GLY A 101 -6.57 -15.25 16.39
C GLY A 101 -7.09 -14.12 15.50
N LEU A 102 -6.77 -14.12 14.20
CA LEU A 102 -7.21 -13.09 13.26
C LEU A 102 -8.65 -13.37 12.82
N GLY A 103 -9.54 -12.40 13.04
CA GLY A 103 -10.95 -12.45 12.63
C GLY A 103 -11.22 -11.82 11.26
N GLN A 104 -12.47 -11.97 10.78
CA GLN A 104 -12.95 -11.33 9.55
C GLN A 104 -12.88 -9.80 9.63
N GLU A 105 -13.28 -9.23 10.77
CA GLU A 105 -13.27 -7.77 10.97
C GLU A 105 -11.85 -7.18 10.89
N GLU A 106 -10.84 -7.84 11.49
CA GLU A 106 -9.44 -7.42 11.38
C GLU A 106 -8.90 -7.56 9.95
N TRP A 107 -9.31 -8.62 9.22
CA TRP A 107 -8.96 -8.81 7.81
C TRP A 107 -9.50 -7.67 6.94
N GLU A 108 -10.79 -7.36 7.06
CA GLU A 108 -11.44 -6.26 6.33
C GLU A 108 -10.80 -4.91 6.69
N SER A 109 -10.47 -4.70 7.96
CA SER A 109 -9.78 -3.50 8.43
C SER A 109 -8.40 -3.37 7.79
N GLY A 110 -7.63 -4.45 7.73
CA GLY A 110 -6.32 -4.48 7.08
C GLY A 110 -6.41 -4.17 5.58
N LEU A 111 -7.38 -4.77 4.89
CA LEU A 111 -7.62 -4.48 3.47
C LEU A 111 -8.02 -3.02 3.26
N LEU A 112 -8.92 -2.47 4.07
CA LEU A 112 -9.37 -1.08 3.94
C LEU A 112 -8.21 -0.10 4.16
N VAL A 113 -7.36 -0.33 5.17
CA VAL A 113 -6.16 0.49 5.37
C VAL A 113 -5.21 0.38 4.17
N ALA A 114 -4.98 -0.82 3.64
CA ALA A 114 -4.13 -1.01 2.46
C ALA A 114 -4.67 -0.26 1.23
N LYS A 115 -5.98 -0.31 0.98
CA LYS A 115 -6.66 0.43 -0.09
C LYS A 115 -6.43 1.93 0.05
N LEU A 116 -6.68 2.50 1.25
CA LEU A 116 -6.50 3.92 1.52
C LEU A 116 -5.04 4.36 1.37
N VAL A 117 -4.09 3.57 1.85
CA VAL A 117 -2.65 3.86 1.71
C VAL A 117 -2.26 3.90 0.23
N LEU A 118 -2.64 2.89 -0.55
CA LEU A 118 -2.32 2.88 -1.99
C LEU A 118 -2.98 4.04 -2.72
N SER A 119 -4.28 4.27 -2.49
CA SER A 119 -4.99 5.40 -3.08
C SER A 119 -4.34 6.74 -2.73
N ALA A 120 -3.75 6.89 -1.54
CA ALA A 120 -3.06 8.12 -1.15
C ALA A 120 -1.66 8.27 -1.76
N LEU A 121 -0.97 7.19 -2.11
CA LEU A 121 0.33 7.25 -2.81
C LEU A 121 0.23 7.73 -4.26
N GLU A 122 -0.95 7.58 -4.86
CA GLU A 122 -1.27 8.09 -6.19
C GLU A 122 -1.25 9.63 -6.21
N SER A 123 -1.13 10.21 -7.41
CA SER A 123 -1.10 11.67 -7.54
C SER A 123 -2.46 12.30 -7.30
N ARG A 124 -2.43 13.58 -6.93
CA ARG A 124 -3.62 14.44 -7.02
C ARG A 124 -4.11 14.50 -8.46
N LEU A 125 -5.40 14.77 -8.63
CA LEU A 125 -6.00 15.01 -9.93
C LEU A 125 -5.41 16.29 -10.54
N LEU A 126 -4.90 16.21 -11.75
CA LEU A 126 -4.62 17.39 -12.59
C LEU A 126 -5.89 17.79 -13.34
N ARG A 127 -6.32 19.03 -13.14
CA ARG A 127 -7.39 19.66 -13.91
C ARG A 127 -6.82 20.89 -14.60
N ASP A 128 -6.94 20.94 -15.92
CA ASP A 128 -6.39 22.03 -16.75
C ASP A 128 -4.89 22.30 -16.51
N GLY A 129 -4.14 21.25 -16.18
CA GLY A 129 -2.69 21.32 -15.91
C GLY A 129 -2.32 21.65 -14.46
N GLU A 130 -3.30 21.96 -13.60
CA GLU A 130 -3.08 22.32 -12.20
C GLU A 130 -3.53 21.19 -11.25
N PRO A 131 -2.77 20.88 -10.20
CA PRO A 131 -3.17 19.89 -9.21
C PRO A 131 -4.32 20.43 -8.36
N VAL A 132 -5.41 19.67 -8.31
CA VAL A 132 -6.53 19.91 -7.40
C VAL A 132 -6.04 19.69 -5.96
N PRO A 133 -6.25 20.66 -5.03
CA PRO A 133 -5.86 20.49 -3.63
C PRO A 133 -6.56 19.30 -2.98
N ASP A 134 -5.80 18.53 -2.21
CA ASP A 134 -6.29 17.38 -1.45
C ASP A 134 -5.52 17.30 -0.11
N PRO A 135 -5.90 18.13 0.88
CA PRO A 135 -5.16 18.22 2.14
C PRO A 135 -5.19 16.92 2.95
N GLY A 136 -6.25 16.11 2.81
CA GLY A 136 -6.36 14.81 3.49
C GLY A 136 -5.31 13.82 2.98
N ARG A 137 -5.16 13.73 1.65
CA ARG A 137 -4.10 12.95 1.01
C ARG A 137 -2.72 13.42 1.45
N ASP A 138 -2.50 14.74 1.48
CA ASP A 138 -1.20 15.31 1.88
C ASP A 138 -0.86 14.98 3.32
N GLN A 139 -1.85 15.03 4.21
CA GLN A 139 -1.70 14.65 5.61
C GLN A 139 -1.33 13.18 5.76
N LEU A 140 -2.04 12.28 5.07
CA LEU A 140 -1.75 10.85 5.12
C LEU A 140 -0.35 10.52 4.59
N ARG A 141 0.03 11.08 3.43
CA ARG A 141 1.36 10.86 2.84
C ARG A 141 2.47 11.38 3.76
N SER A 142 2.28 12.54 4.38
CA SER A 142 3.20 13.09 5.37
C SER A 142 3.33 12.19 6.60
N ALA A 143 2.22 11.67 7.12
CA ALA A 143 2.23 10.73 8.24
C ALA A 143 2.95 9.42 7.90
N LEU A 144 2.72 8.85 6.72
CA LEU A 144 3.39 7.64 6.23
C LEU A 144 4.91 7.87 6.06
N ALA A 145 5.32 9.02 5.52
CA ALA A 145 6.73 9.38 5.43
C ALA A 145 7.35 9.49 6.83
N ALA A 146 6.69 10.19 7.75
CA ALA A 146 7.16 10.33 9.13
C ALA A 146 7.25 9.00 9.87
N PHE A 147 6.31 8.08 9.63
CA PHE A 147 6.33 6.74 10.22
C PHE A 147 7.61 5.96 9.86
N GLY A 148 8.01 6.01 8.58
CA GLY A 148 9.21 5.35 8.10
C GLY A 148 10.51 6.07 8.42
N GLU A 149 10.48 7.38 8.68
CA GLU A 149 11.66 8.23 8.79
C GLU A 149 12.01 8.69 10.20
N HIS A 150 11.01 8.78 11.07
CA HIS A 150 11.14 9.34 12.41
C HIS A 150 10.69 8.37 13.52
N PRO A 151 11.17 7.10 13.54
CA PRO A 151 10.73 6.11 14.53
C PRO A 151 11.10 6.47 15.98
N GLU A 152 11.94 7.48 16.20
CA GLU A 152 12.24 8.07 17.50
C GLU A 152 11.05 8.81 18.13
N ARG A 153 10.05 9.21 17.34
CA ARG A 153 8.84 9.90 17.82
C ARG A 153 7.90 9.00 18.63
N GLY A 154 8.11 7.68 18.59
CA GLY A 154 7.35 6.70 19.35
C GLY A 154 6.18 6.09 18.55
N ALA A 155 5.87 4.84 18.86
CA ALA A 155 4.89 4.02 18.15
C ALA A 155 3.49 4.67 18.18
N ASP A 156 2.99 4.99 19.37
CA ASP A 156 1.62 5.50 19.56
C ASP A 156 1.40 6.83 18.86
N ALA A 157 2.38 7.74 18.92
CA ALA A 157 2.28 9.05 18.28
C ALA A 157 2.23 8.94 16.75
N LEU A 158 3.10 8.11 16.17
CA LEU A 158 3.13 7.89 14.73
C LEU A 158 1.90 7.12 14.25
N ALA A 159 1.41 6.14 15.00
CA ALA A 159 0.16 5.44 14.69
C ALA A 159 -1.03 6.41 14.70
N ALA A 160 -1.11 7.30 15.70
CA ALA A 160 -2.17 8.31 15.77
C ALA A 160 -2.12 9.29 14.59
N GLU A 161 -0.93 9.68 14.12
CA GLU A 161 -0.77 10.52 12.92
C GLU A 161 -1.24 9.80 11.65
N VAL A 162 -0.90 8.52 11.51
CA VAL A 162 -1.37 7.69 10.37
C VAL A 162 -2.90 7.54 10.41
N VAL A 163 -3.48 7.25 11.58
CA VAL A 163 -4.94 7.17 11.76
C VAL A 163 -5.62 8.50 11.42
N ALA A 164 -5.09 9.62 11.92
CA ALA A 164 -5.63 10.94 11.60
C ALA A 164 -5.54 11.25 10.10
N GLY A 165 -4.44 10.87 9.44
CA GLY A 165 -4.28 10.98 7.99
C GLY A 165 -5.27 10.11 7.21
N LEU A 166 -5.47 8.85 7.63
CA LEU A 166 -6.42 7.92 7.03
C LEU A 166 -7.85 8.48 7.08
N LEU A 167 -8.27 9.03 8.22
CA LEU A 167 -9.60 9.62 8.38
C LEU A 167 -9.74 10.95 7.63
N ALA A 168 -8.68 11.78 7.58
CA ALA A 168 -8.70 13.02 6.81
C ALA A 168 -8.80 12.76 5.30
N PHE A 169 -8.17 11.68 4.81
CA PHE A 169 -8.22 11.29 3.40
C PHE A 169 -9.49 10.51 3.04
N GLY A 170 -9.79 9.44 3.79
CA GLY A 170 -10.91 8.53 3.54
C GLY A 170 -12.26 9.04 4.02
N SER A 171 -12.30 10.14 4.79
CA SER A 171 -13.46 10.62 5.57
C SER A 171 -13.79 9.74 6.79
N GLU A 172 -14.47 10.33 7.77
CA GLU A 172 -14.96 9.66 8.99
C GLU A 172 -16.25 8.86 8.72
N THR A 173 -16.19 7.89 7.80
CA THR A 173 -17.28 6.93 7.61
C THR A 173 -17.24 5.87 8.72
N PRO A 174 -18.37 5.20 9.03
CA PRO A 174 -18.38 4.12 10.02
C PRO A 174 -17.33 3.03 9.74
N ASP A 175 -17.16 2.65 8.47
CA ASP A 175 -16.21 1.61 8.08
C ASP A 175 -14.76 2.06 8.29
N ASN A 176 -14.43 3.30 7.94
CA ASN A 176 -13.09 3.85 8.15
C ASN A 176 -12.78 4.02 9.64
N LEU A 177 -13.76 4.44 10.44
CA LEU A 177 -13.62 4.55 11.89
C LEU A 177 -13.39 3.17 12.53
N ALA A 178 -14.15 2.15 12.10
CA ALA A 178 -13.95 0.78 12.56
C ALA A 178 -12.55 0.26 12.18
N ALA A 179 -12.15 0.39 10.91
CA ALA A 179 -10.87 -0.10 10.44
C ALA A 179 -9.67 0.59 11.11
N THR A 180 -9.75 1.91 11.31
CA THR A 180 -8.67 2.65 11.99
C THR A 180 -8.61 2.37 13.48
N ALA A 181 -9.71 1.96 14.12
CA ALA A 181 -9.70 1.52 15.52
C ALA A 181 -8.90 0.21 15.74
N HIS A 182 -8.76 -0.61 14.70
CA HIS A 182 -7.91 -1.79 14.71
C HIS A 182 -6.44 -1.47 14.42
N LEU A 183 -6.10 -0.27 13.95
CA LEU A 183 -4.74 0.07 13.55
C LEU A 183 -3.93 0.58 14.74
N THR A 184 -2.78 -0.05 14.99
CA THR A 184 -1.78 0.41 15.95
C THR A 184 -0.37 0.26 15.36
N ALA A 185 0.66 0.56 16.14
CA ALA A 185 2.04 0.35 15.74
C ALA A 185 2.82 -0.36 16.84
N ALA A 186 3.74 -1.24 16.44
CA ALA A 186 4.60 -1.97 17.35
C ALA A 186 6.02 -2.07 16.79
N ARG A 187 6.99 -2.19 17.69
CA ARG A 187 8.36 -2.53 17.28
C ARG A 187 8.45 -4.03 17.01
N ASP A 188 9.07 -4.38 15.89
CA ASP A 188 9.43 -5.76 15.59
C ASP A 188 10.62 -6.22 16.46
N GLY A 189 10.93 -7.51 16.41
CA GLY A 189 12.06 -8.09 17.13
C GLY A 189 13.44 -7.56 16.69
N ARG A 190 13.50 -6.72 15.66
CA ARG A 190 14.70 -6.06 15.15
C ARG A 190 14.70 -4.56 15.45
N GLY A 191 13.71 -4.06 16.20
CA GLY A 191 13.61 -2.66 16.62
C GLY A 191 12.94 -1.72 15.61
N GLY A 192 12.54 -2.22 14.43
CA GLY A 192 11.82 -1.43 13.43
C GLY A 192 10.35 -1.28 13.79
N LEU A 193 9.78 -0.11 13.55
CA LEU A 193 8.37 0.19 13.81
C LEU A 193 7.52 -0.26 12.61
N ARG A 194 6.48 -1.04 12.90
CA ARG A 194 5.57 -1.61 11.90
C ARG A 194 4.12 -1.25 12.23
N LEU A 195 3.27 -1.15 11.21
CA LEU A 195 1.83 -0.99 11.38
C LEU A 195 1.22 -2.36 11.67
N THR A 196 0.37 -2.44 12.68
CA THR A 196 -0.14 -3.71 13.19
C THR A 196 -1.64 -3.63 13.45
N LEU A 197 -2.32 -4.76 13.32
CA LEU A 197 -3.73 -4.90 13.67
C LEU A 197 -3.90 -5.31 15.13
N HIS A 198 -4.88 -4.73 15.81
CA HIS A 198 -5.30 -5.07 17.17
C HIS A 198 -6.63 -5.84 17.13
N PRO A 199 -6.80 -6.92 17.92
CA PRO A 199 -5.89 -7.42 18.95
C PRO A 199 -4.84 -8.44 18.47
N SER A 200 -4.88 -8.89 17.22
CA SER A 200 -4.05 -10.01 16.76
C SER A 200 -2.54 -9.74 16.80
N GLY A 201 -2.13 -8.47 16.74
CA GLY A 201 -0.73 -8.05 16.63
C GLY A 201 -0.12 -8.34 15.25
N VAL A 202 -0.95 -8.71 14.26
CA VAL A 202 -0.47 -9.05 12.91
C VAL A 202 0.01 -7.78 12.21
N HIS A 203 1.21 -7.82 11.64
CA HIS A 203 1.74 -6.71 10.85
C HIS A 203 1.00 -6.61 9.52
N LEU A 204 0.69 -5.39 9.09
CA LEU A 204 -0.15 -5.16 7.92
C LEU A 204 0.50 -5.69 6.63
N GLY A 205 1.80 -5.45 6.42
CA GLY A 205 2.52 -6.00 5.26
C GLY A 205 2.56 -7.54 5.27
N ASP A 206 2.70 -8.15 6.45
CA ASP A 206 2.74 -9.61 6.59
C ASP A 206 1.37 -10.22 6.26
N LEU A 207 0.28 -9.56 6.66
CA LEU A 207 -1.09 -9.98 6.37
C LEU A 207 -1.32 -10.16 4.86
N LEU A 208 -0.98 -9.14 4.06
CA LEU A 208 -1.16 -9.17 2.62
C LEU A 208 -0.20 -10.17 1.96
N ALA A 209 1.03 -10.29 2.46
CA ALA A 209 1.97 -11.29 1.96
C ALA A 209 1.47 -12.72 2.17
N ALA A 210 0.78 -13.00 3.28
CA ALA A 210 0.20 -14.31 3.56
C ALA A 210 -1.04 -14.64 2.71
N ALA A 211 -1.65 -13.63 2.09
CA ALA A 211 -2.77 -13.81 1.17
C ALA A 211 -2.30 -14.11 -0.27
N VAL A 212 -1.01 -14.00 -0.59
CA VAL A 212 -0.48 -14.38 -1.91
C VAL A 212 -0.76 -15.87 -2.17
N GLY A 213 -1.23 -16.19 -3.37
CA GLY A 213 -1.65 -17.53 -3.78
C GLY A 213 -3.08 -17.89 -3.38
N THR A 214 -3.81 -16.97 -2.74
CA THR A 214 -5.25 -17.14 -2.53
C THR A 214 -6.01 -16.92 -3.84
N PRO A 215 -7.15 -17.61 -4.06
CA PRO A 215 -7.92 -17.44 -5.28
C PRO A 215 -8.30 -15.98 -5.53
N LEU A 216 -8.19 -15.55 -6.79
CA LEU A 216 -8.77 -14.29 -7.27
C LEU A 216 -10.28 -14.25 -6.93
N PRO A 217 -10.77 -13.21 -6.22
CA PRO A 217 -12.20 -13.11 -5.89
C PRO A 217 -13.08 -12.92 -7.12
N ASP A 218 -14.28 -13.50 -7.10
CA ASP A 218 -15.25 -13.41 -8.21
C ASP A 218 -15.67 -11.95 -8.46
N GLU A 219 -15.75 -11.12 -7.41
CA GLU A 219 -16.10 -9.70 -7.51
C GLU A 219 -15.08 -8.90 -8.33
N VAL A 220 -13.81 -9.33 -8.32
CA VAL A 220 -12.77 -8.70 -9.15
C VAL A 220 -12.96 -9.11 -10.61
N LEU A 221 -13.35 -10.36 -10.87
CA LEU A 221 -13.59 -10.87 -12.23
C LEU A 221 -14.83 -10.26 -12.88
N ASP A 222 -15.84 -9.87 -12.09
CA ASP A 222 -17.03 -9.20 -12.61
C ASP A 222 -16.69 -7.87 -13.31
N ASP A 223 -15.73 -7.12 -12.76
CA ASP A 223 -15.30 -5.81 -13.30
C ASP A 223 -14.01 -5.89 -14.14
N LEU A 224 -13.15 -6.89 -13.91
CA LEU A 224 -11.90 -7.14 -14.62
C LEU A 224 -11.81 -8.61 -15.08
N PRO A 225 -12.61 -9.03 -16.07
CA PRO A 225 -12.75 -10.43 -16.47
C PRO A 225 -11.49 -11.04 -17.08
N ASP A 226 -10.57 -10.20 -17.56
CA ASP A 226 -9.30 -10.63 -18.14
C ASP A 226 -8.19 -10.76 -17.08
N LEU A 227 -8.41 -10.32 -15.83
CA LEU A 227 -7.41 -10.37 -14.78
C LEU A 227 -7.14 -11.83 -14.37
N GLY A 228 -5.88 -12.24 -14.44
CA GLY A 228 -5.45 -13.58 -14.05
C GLY A 228 -5.05 -13.71 -12.59
N GLN A 229 -4.84 -14.97 -12.17
CA GLN A 229 -4.32 -15.30 -10.84
C GLN A 229 -2.91 -14.73 -10.62
N GLU A 230 -2.08 -14.68 -11.67
CA GLU A 230 -0.71 -14.16 -11.56
C GLU A 230 -0.72 -12.67 -11.22
N GLU A 231 -1.60 -11.90 -11.86
CA GLU A 231 -1.75 -10.47 -11.57
C GLU A 231 -2.36 -10.22 -10.20
N TRP A 232 -3.31 -11.06 -9.76
CA TRP A 232 -3.83 -11.00 -8.41
C TRP A 232 -2.74 -11.23 -7.35
N ASP A 233 -1.90 -12.26 -7.55
CA ASP A 233 -0.76 -12.53 -6.69
C ASP A 233 0.22 -11.35 -6.70
N ALA A 234 0.45 -10.74 -7.88
CA ALA A 234 1.27 -9.54 -8.00
C ALA A 234 0.67 -8.34 -7.24
N VAL A 235 -0.65 -8.13 -7.29
CA VAL A 235 -1.33 -7.05 -6.52
C VAL A 235 -1.10 -7.23 -5.02
N LEU A 236 -1.35 -8.43 -4.49
CA LEU A 236 -1.16 -8.72 -3.07
C LEU A 236 0.31 -8.57 -2.65
N HIS A 237 1.23 -9.10 -3.46
CA HIS A 237 2.66 -9.05 -3.19
C HIS A 237 3.21 -7.62 -3.26
N LEU A 238 2.87 -6.85 -4.31
CA LEU A 238 3.27 -5.44 -4.43
C LEU A 238 2.72 -4.62 -3.27
N THR A 239 1.46 -4.83 -2.90
CA THR A 239 0.84 -4.13 -1.76
C THR A 239 1.59 -4.42 -0.46
N ALA A 240 1.91 -5.69 -0.19
CA ALA A 240 2.69 -6.08 0.98
C ALA A 240 4.08 -5.41 1.01
N LEU A 241 4.77 -5.36 -0.13
CA LEU A 241 6.10 -4.75 -0.25
C LEU A 241 6.04 -3.23 -0.10
N ILE A 242 5.02 -2.57 -0.65
CA ILE A 242 4.78 -1.13 -0.51
C ILE A 242 4.55 -0.78 0.96
N LEU A 243 3.64 -1.48 1.63
CA LEU A 243 3.35 -1.28 3.05
C LEU A 243 4.62 -1.49 3.90
N THR A 244 5.38 -2.55 3.61
CA THR A 244 6.66 -2.80 4.27
C THR A 244 7.64 -1.66 3.99
N ALA A 245 7.71 -1.08 2.79
CA ALA A 245 8.63 0.01 2.49
C ALA A 245 8.34 1.31 3.27
N LEU A 246 7.06 1.57 3.56
CA LEU A 246 6.59 2.73 4.32
C LEU A 246 6.88 2.64 5.83
N GLU A 247 7.00 1.43 6.37
CA GLU A 247 7.34 1.19 7.77
C GLU A 247 8.80 1.61 8.10
N SER A 248 9.13 1.66 9.39
CA SER A 248 10.48 2.03 9.82
C SER A 248 11.45 0.85 9.75
N GLU A 249 12.73 1.20 9.71
CA GLU A 249 13.82 0.22 9.68
C GLU A 249 14.18 -0.29 11.09
N PRO A 250 14.72 -1.51 11.18
CA PRO A 250 15.48 -1.98 12.33
C PRO A 250 16.59 -0.99 12.73
N SER A 251 16.74 -0.75 14.04
CA SER A 251 17.82 0.06 14.61
C SER A 251 19.12 -0.73 14.74
#